data_AF-A0A379ID23-F1
#
_entry.id   AF-A0A379ID23-F1
#
_cell.length_a   1.000
_cell.length_b   1.000
_cell.length_c   1.000
_cell.angle_alpha   90.00
_cell.angle_beta   90.00
_cell.angle_gamma   90.00
#
_symmetry.space_group_name_H-M   'P 1'
#
loop_
_entity.id
_entity.type
_entity.pdbx_description
1 polymer ?
#
loop_
_entity_poly.entity_id
_entity_poly.type
_entity_poly.pdbx_seq_one_letter_code
_entity_poly.pdbx_strand_id
1 'polypeptide(L)'
;MLKGLAITPPVLGRISIGKVVEKNGKRLPEKDDQFTLTSQVQSRDGWLLHPLNEELRNGQDGKLRSIPIRLLFNEPDLNFRADYSLFDRTTGRPLCVGNGETCKRLTKDGIQSLPCPSPDGCSLAQGNACKPYGRLNVVIGDDDPLGSFVFRTTGFNSIRTLAARLQYFSAISGNRLACLPLELGVWGATEQKVHLSPAISSQRHNPGPSSPSLLDSVLNYGDRVGSWVENPRGGCYEIPKTTADSWCDSAVIHRMGRERERPFNRANRRYARQG
;
A
#
# COMPACT_ATOMS: atom_id res chain seq x y z
N MET A 1 21.29 6.87 -5.31
CA MET A 1 20.12 7.64 -5.79
C MET A 1 20.09 8.98 -5.08
N LEU A 2 19.82 10.08 -5.78
CA LEU A 2 19.66 11.39 -5.13
C LEU A 2 18.50 11.32 -4.13
N LYS A 3 18.72 11.76 -2.89
CA LYS A 3 17.68 11.76 -1.84
C LYS A 3 16.48 12.59 -2.30
N GLY A 4 15.33 11.95 -2.41
CA GLY A 4 14.08 12.60 -2.82
C GLY A 4 13.91 12.78 -4.34
N LEU A 5 14.72 12.11 -5.19
CA LEU A 5 14.41 12.03 -6.61
C LEU A 5 13.23 11.09 -6.83
N ALA A 6 12.13 11.68 -7.28
CA ALA A 6 10.91 10.98 -7.64
C ALA A 6 11.04 10.33 -9.02
N ILE A 7 11.39 9.04 -9.09
CA ILE A 7 11.22 8.27 -10.33
C ILE A 7 9.73 8.31 -10.66
N THR A 8 9.39 8.96 -11.77
CA THR A 8 8.00 9.09 -12.22
C THR A 8 7.92 8.37 -13.55
N PRO A 9 7.20 7.23 -13.63
CA PRO A 9 7.05 6.51 -14.89
C PRO A 9 6.34 7.39 -15.94
N PRO A 10 6.54 7.11 -17.24
CA PRO A 10 5.74 7.71 -18.30
C PRO A 10 4.25 7.55 -17.97
N VAL A 11 3.54 8.67 -17.90
CA VAL A 11 2.09 8.65 -17.65
C VAL A 11 1.41 8.51 -19.00
N LEU A 12 0.46 7.58 -19.13
CA LEU A 12 -0.42 7.44 -20.30
C LEU A 12 -1.74 8.18 -20.08
N GLY A 13 -2.25 8.10 -18.86
CA GLY A 13 -3.54 8.67 -18.51
C GLY A 13 -3.72 8.89 -17.01
N ARG A 14 -4.92 9.32 -16.66
CA ARG A 14 -5.31 9.68 -15.31
C ARG A 14 -6.52 8.85 -14.90
N ILE A 15 -6.51 8.41 -13.64
CA ILE A 15 -7.67 7.83 -12.97
C ILE A 15 -8.26 8.93 -12.09
N SER A 16 -9.55 9.21 -12.26
CA SER A 16 -10.30 10.14 -11.40
C SER A 16 -11.53 9.47 -10.81
N ILE A 17 -11.96 9.98 -9.66
CA ILE A 17 -13.23 9.62 -9.01
C ILE A 17 -14.00 10.91 -8.82
N GLY A 18 -15.27 10.90 -9.20
CA GLY A 18 -16.09 12.12 -9.20
C GLY A 18 -16.28 12.71 -10.60
N LYS A 19 -17.36 13.48 -10.73
CA LYS A 19 -17.68 14.25 -11.93
C LYS A 19 -17.60 15.73 -11.60
N VAL A 20 -17.15 16.55 -12.55
CA VAL A 20 -17.31 18.01 -12.43
C VAL A 20 -18.69 18.35 -12.94
N VAL A 21 -19.53 18.90 -12.06
CA VAL A 21 -20.91 19.31 -12.39
C VAL A 21 -20.99 20.82 -12.33
N GLU A 22 -21.61 21.43 -13.33
CA GLU A 22 -21.94 22.85 -13.29
C GLU A 22 -23.22 23.04 -12.49
N LYS A 23 -23.10 23.66 -11.32
CA LYS A 23 -24.24 24.12 -10.51
C LYS A 23 -24.14 25.65 -10.42
N ASN A 24 -25.18 26.35 -10.87
CA ASN A 24 -25.27 27.81 -10.82
C ASN A 24 -24.11 28.55 -11.50
N GLY A 25 -23.69 28.10 -12.70
CA GLY A 25 -22.58 28.70 -13.45
C GLY A 25 -21.19 28.49 -12.84
N LYS A 26 -21.08 27.70 -11.77
CA LYS A 26 -19.80 27.30 -11.14
C LYS A 26 -19.57 25.80 -11.32
N ARG A 27 -18.39 25.44 -11.83
CA ARG A 27 -17.93 24.05 -11.93
C ARG A 27 -17.53 23.55 -10.54
N LEU A 28 -18.34 22.67 -9.95
CA LEU A 28 -18.10 22.09 -8.64
C LEU A 28 -17.78 20.59 -8.79
N PRO A 29 -16.80 20.06 -8.04
CA PRO A 29 -16.55 18.63 -7.99
C PRO A 29 -17.69 17.95 -7.22
N GLU A 30 -18.35 16.98 -7.86
CA GLU A 30 -19.36 16.12 -7.25
C GLU A 30 -18.75 14.75 -6.98
N LYS A 31 -18.98 14.26 -5.75
CA LYS A 31 -18.58 12.93 -5.32
C LYS A 31 -19.35 11.89 -6.13
N ASP A 32 -18.65 11.00 -6.81
CA ASP A 32 -19.24 9.94 -7.66
C ASP A 32 -18.67 8.57 -7.27
N ASP A 33 -19.45 7.51 -7.42
CA ASP A 33 -19.11 6.15 -6.97
C ASP A 33 -18.44 5.30 -8.05
N GLN A 34 -17.81 5.96 -9.03
CA GLN A 34 -17.17 5.32 -10.18
C GLN A 34 -15.86 6.01 -10.55
N PHE A 35 -14.99 5.24 -11.19
CA PHE A 35 -13.78 5.72 -11.83
C PHE A 35 -14.06 6.27 -13.23
N THR A 36 -13.21 7.19 -13.66
CA THR A 36 -13.10 7.63 -15.06
C THR A 36 -11.64 7.62 -15.47
N LEU A 37 -11.35 7.02 -16.62
CA LEU A 37 -10.02 7.01 -17.23
C LEU A 37 -9.96 8.08 -18.31
N THR A 38 -8.96 8.95 -18.22
CA THR A 38 -8.73 10.03 -19.18
C THR A 38 -7.30 10.00 -19.69
N SER A 39 -7.09 10.48 -20.90
CA SER A 39 -5.75 10.74 -21.43
C SER A 39 -5.10 11.93 -20.72
N GLN A 40 -3.87 12.26 -21.09
CA GLN A 40 -3.20 13.49 -20.64
C GLN A 40 -3.61 14.75 -21.43
N VAL A 41 -4.48 14.62 -22.42
CA VAL A 41 -4.92 15.75 -23.24
C VAL A 41 -6.14 16.40 -22.59
N GLN A 42 -6.01 17.70 -22.32
CA GLN A 42 -7.11 18.53 -21.84
C GLN A 42 -7.62 19.42 -22.97
N SER A 43 -8.86 19.20 -23.38
CA SER A 43 -9.61 20.02 -24.33
C SER A 43 -10.41 21.11 -23.59
N ARG A 44 -11.06 22.02 -24.34
CA ARG A 44 -11.92 23.07 -23.77
C ARG A 44 -13.05 22.49 -22.91
N ASP A 45 -13.63 21.38 -23.34
CA ASP A 45 -14.76 20.74 -22.66
C ASP A 45 -14.34 19.88 -21.46
N GLY A 46 -13.04 19.53 -21.36
CA GLY A 46 -12.50 18.74 -20.26
C GLY A 46 -11.38 17.80 -20.69
N TRP A 47 -11.10 16.83 -19.82
CA TRP A 47 -10.13 15.78 -20.11
C TRP A 47 -10.70 14.80 -21.13
N LEU A 48 -9.94 14.51 -22.19
CA LEU A 48 -10.35 13.54 -23.20
C LEU A 48 -10.33 12.13 -22.60
N LEU A 49 -11.42 11.37 -22.78
CA LEU A 49 -11.53 10.00 -22.28
C LEU A 49 -10.48 9.09 -22.94
N HIS A 50 -9.93 8.17 -22.16
CA HIS A 50 -9.02 7.16 -22.67
C HIS A 50 -9.84 5.98 -23.25
N PRO A 51 -9.42 5.31 -24.35
CA PRO A 51 -10.13 4.16 -24.92
C PRO A 51 -10.47 3.06 -23.88
N LEU A 52 -9.51 2.70 -23.03
CA LEU A 52 -9.70 1.79 -21.88
C LEU A 52 -10.87 2.16 -20.94
N ASN A 53 -11.31 3.41 -20.91
CA ASN A 53 -12.47 3.81 -20.10
C ASN A 53 -13.75 3.11 -20.57
N GLU A 54 -13.96 2.99 -21.87
CA GLU A 54 -15.15 2.34 -22.45
C GLU A 54 -15.00 0.82 -22.38
N GLU A 55 -13.81 0.30 -22.69
CA GLU A 55 -13.53 -1.14 -22.65
C GLU A 55 -13.78 -1.73 -21.26
N LEU A 56 -13.29 -1.08 -20.20
CA LEU A 56 -13.49 -1.55 -18.83
C LEU A 56 -14.95 -1.37 -18.34
N ARG A 57 -15.72 -0.47 -18.97
CA ARG A 57 -17.15 -0.28 -18.67
C ARG A 57 -18.02 -1.31 -19.37
N ASN A 58 -17.66 -1.73 -20.58
CA ASN A 58 -18.41 -2.74 -21.33
C ASN A 58 -18.45 -4.10 -20.61
N GLY A 59 -17.51 -4.36 -19.70
CA GLY A 59 -17.51 -5.54 -18.82
C GLY A 59 -18.22 -5.35 -17.46
N GLN A 60 -18.81 -4.18 -17.18
CA GLN A 60 -19.47 -3.85 -15.90
C GLN A 60 -20.88 -3.28 -16.16
N ASP A 61 -21.70 -3.11 -15.11
CA ASP A 61 -23.08 -2.56 -15.18
C ASP A 61 -23.14 -1.06 -15.56
N GLY A 62 -22.30 -0.61 -16.48
CA GLY A 62 -22.16 0.78 -16.92
C GLY A 62 -21.38 1.68 -15.97
N LYS A 63 -21.23 1.30 -14.68
CA LYS A 63 -20.41 2.01 -13.68
C LYS A 63 -19.07 1.31 -13.45
N LEU A 64 -17.97 1.99 -13.73
CA LEU A 64 -16.62 1.47 -13.49
C LEU A 64 -16.25 1.56 -12.00
N ARG A 65 -16.41 0.48 -11.22
CA ARG A 65 -16.14 0.47 -9.77
C ARG A 65 -14.89 -0.27 -9.35
N SER A 66 -14.38 -1.13 -10.22
CA SER A 66 -13.10 -1.83 -10.05
C SER A 66 -12.30 -1.72 -11.34
N ILE A 67 -10.99 -1.53 -11.20
CA ILE A 67 -10.03 -1.51 -12.29
C ILE A 67 -8.96 -2.56 -12.00
N PRO A 68 -8.77 -3.57 -12.86
CA PRO A 68 -7.63 -4.47 -12.74
C PRO A 68 -6.34 -3.70 -13.00
N ILE A 69 -5.38 -3.84 -12.10
CA ILE A 69 -4.12 -3.09 -12.13
C ILE A 69 -2.92 -3.98 -11.82
N ARG A 70 -1.76 -3.54 -12.29
CA ARG A 70 -0.45 -4.03 -11.84
C ARG A 70 0.37 -2.87 -11.28
N LEU A 71 1.32 -3.18 -10.42
CA LEU A 71 2.25 -2.20 -9.86
C LEU A 71 3.57 -2.23 -10.64
N LEU A 72 4.23 -1.08 -10.75
CA LEU A 72 5.45 -0.95 -11.54
C LEU A 72 6.69 -1.41 -10.78
N PHE A 73 6.68 -1.21 -9.45
CA PHE A 73 7.83 -1.46 -8.60
C PHE A 73 7.47 -2.40 -7.45
N ASN A 74 8.46 -3.13 -6.93
CA ASN A 74 8.27 -3.93 -5.73
C ASN A 74 8.19 -3.06 -4.46
N GLU A 75 8.86 -1.90 -4.47
CA GLU A 75 8.86 -0.94 -3.36
C GLU A 75 7.54 -0.14 -3.32
N PRO A 76 6.75 -0.19 -2.22
CA PRO A 76 5.51 0.57 -2.07
C PRO A 76 5.63 2.06 -2.36
N ASP A 77 6.67 2.71 -1.84
CA ASP A 77 6.87 4.17 -1.91
C ASP A 77 7.20 4.67 -3.32
N LEU A 78 7.64 3.77 -4.22
CA LEU A 78 7.82 4.11 -5.63
C LEU A 78 6.50 4.11 -6.40
N ASN A 79 5.54 3.28 -6.00
CA ASN A 79 4.21 3.22 -6.61
C ASN A 79 3.28 4.28 -6.04
N PHE A 80 3.27 4.47 -4.72
CA PHE A 80 2.39 5.39 -4.02
C PHE A 80 3.17 6.36 -3.14
N ARG A 81 3.12 7.64 -3.48
CA ARG A 81 3.69 8.71 -2.66
C ARG A 81 2.57 9.47 -1.98
N ALA A 82 2.73 9.69 -0.68
CA ALA A 82 1.83 10.49 0.12
C ALA A 82 2.63 11.54 0.89
N ASP A 83 2.26 12.80 0.72
CA ASP A 83 2.90 13.94 1.35
C ASP A 83 1.86 15.00 1.72
N TYR A 84 2.23 15.91 2.61
CA TYR A 84 1.46 17.13 2.85
C TYR A 84 1.89 18.19 1.84
N SER A 85 0.96 18.57 0.97
CA SER A 85 1.20 19.54 -0.08
C SER A 85 0.33 20.79 0.10
N LEU A 86 0.96 21.95 0.01
CA LEU A 86 0.32 23.26 -0.14
C LEU A 86 0.52 23.74 -1.57
N PHE A 87 -0.57 23.94 -2.30
CA PHE A 87 -0.55 24.44 -3.67
C PHE A 87 -0.93 25.92 -3.73
N ASP A 88 -0.27 26.66 -4.61
CA ASP A 88 -0.70 27.99 -5.02
C ASP A 88 -2.03 27.89 -5.77
N ARG A 89 -3.02 28.68 -5.36
CA ARG A 89 -4.37 28.68 -5.96
C ARG A 89 -4.38 29.22 -7.39
N THR A 90 -3.44 30.10 -7.73
CA THR A 90 -3.37 30.75 -9.04
C THR A 90 -2.60 29.89 -10.03
N THR A 91 -1.44 29.37 -9.62
CA THR A 91 -0.53 28.65 -10.52
C THR A 91 -0.66 27.13 -10.43
N GLY A 92 -1.29 26.60 -9.38
CA GLY A 92 -1.37 25.16 -9.11
C GLY A 92 -0.03 24.52 -8.74
N ARG A 93 1.04 25.32 -8.59
CA ARG A 93 2.38 24.82 -8.25
C ARG A 93 2.48 24.57 -6.74
N PRO A 94 3.22 23.52 -6.32
CA PRO A 94 3.44 23.28 -4.90
C PRO A 94 4.32 24.38 -4.30
N LEU A 95 3.80 25.09 -3.31
CA LEU A 95 4.53 26.07 -2.49
C LEU A 95 5.28 25.40 -1.34
N CYS A 96 4.75 24.28 -0.82
CA CYS A 96 5.36 23.53 0.25
C CYS A 96 4.99 22.06 0.11
N VAL A 97 5.98 21.17 0.23
CA VAL A 97 5.80 19.72 0.26
C VAL A 97 6.50 19.18 1.50
N GLY A 98 5.78 18.50 2.38
CA GLY A 98 6.33 18.00 3.64
C GLY A 98 5.82 16.62 4.03
N ASN A 99 6.49 16.00 5.00
CA ASN A 99 6.15 14.66 5.51
C ASN A 99 5.60 14.69 6.94
N GLY A 100 5.31 15.88 7.50
CA GLY A 100 4.88 16.03 8.89
C GLY A 100 6.02 16.15 9.90
N GLU A 101 7.28 16.10 9.43
CA GLU A 101 8.49 16.37 10.23
C GLU A 101 9.35 17.46 9.60
N THR A 102 9.57 17.36 8.28
CA THR A 102 10.32 18.32 7.46
C THR A 102 9.53 18.67 6.20
N CYS A 103 9.82 19.83 5.61
CA CYS A 103 9.22 20.26 4.37
C CYS A 103 10.21 21.00 3.47
N LYS A 104 10.02 20.85 2.16
CA LYS A 104 10.64 21.69 1.14
C LYS A 104 9.67 22.80 0.79
N ARG A 105 10.05 24.05 1.08
CA ARG A 105 9.20 25.23 0.93
C ARG A 105 9.81 26.22 -0.05
N LEU A 106 8.99 26.74 -0.96
CA LEU A 106 9.33 27.87 -1.79
C LEU A 106 9.23 29.15 -0.96
N THR A 107 10.37 29.79 -0.75
CA THR A 107 10.52 31.08 -0.07
C THR A 107 11.01 32.14 -1.05
N LYS A 108 11.13 33.40 -0.62
CA LYS A 108 11.71 34.47 -1.45
C LYS A 108 13.16 34.17 -1.86
N ASP A 109 13.89 33.44 -1.02
CA ASP A 109 15.29 33.07 -1.24
C ASP A 109 15.44 31.71 -1.94
N GLY A 110 14.35 31.16 -2.50
CA GLY A 110 14.32 29.87 -3.19
C GLY A 110 13.78 28.73 -2.33
N ILE A 111 14.14 27.49 -2.69
CA ILE A 111 13.62 26.29 -2.03
C ILE A 111 14.46 25.99 -0.78
N GLN A 112 13.82 26.01 0.39
CA GLN A 112 14.46 25.74 1.68
C GLN A 112 13.86 24.50 2.35
N SER A 113 14.71 23.80 3.13
CA SER A 113 14.28 22.70 3.99
C SER A 113 13.98 23.22 5.39
N LEU A 114 12.74 23.08 5.87
CA LEU A 114 12.26 23.63 7.14
C LEU A 114 11.53 22.56 7.96
N PRO A 115 11.42 22.69 9.29
CA PRO A 115 10.57 21.81 10.09
C PRO A 115 9.10 21.94 9.67
N CYS A 116 8.38 20.82 9.67
CA CYS A 116 6.98 20.74 9.30
C CYS A 116 6.16 20.27 10.51
N PRO A 117 5.43 21.14 11.23
CA PRO A 117 4.64 20.76 12.40
C PRO A 117 3.30 20.10 12.03
N SER A 118 3.22 19.43 10.87
CA SER A 118 1.97 18.96 10.24
C SER A 118 0.96 20.10 9.95
N PRO A 119 -0.14 19.86 9.20
CA PRO A 119 -1.10 20.91 8.87
C PRO A 119 -1.71 21.62 10.09
N ASP A 120 -1.93 20.90 11.19
CA ASP A 120 -2.60 21.46 12.39
C ASP A 120 -1.75 22.53 13.10
N GLY A 121 -0.43 22.42 13.06
CA GLY A 121 0.51 23.36 13.67
C GLY A 121 1.17 24.34 12.70
N CYS A 122 0.86 24.27 11.40
CA CYS A 122 1.57 25.03 10.37
C CYS A 122 0.90 26.37 10.08
N SER A 123 1.65 27.47 10.25
CA SER A 123 1.16 28.84 9.96
C SER A 123 0.71 29.05 8.51
N LEU A 124 1.27 28.29 7.55
CA LEU A 124 0.88 28.34 6.14
C LEU A 124 -0.34 27.46 5.81
N ALA A 125 -0.75 26.58 6.72
CA ALA A 125 -1.87 25.68 6.51
C ALA A 125 -3.23 26.30 6.89
N GLN A 126 -3.26 27.60 7.21
CA GLN A 126 -4.48 28.34 7.57
C GLN A 126 -5.62 28.05 6.59
N GLY A 127 -6.80 27.72 7.14
CA GLY A 127 -7.98 27.39 6.35
C GLY A 127 -7.87 26.07 5.57
N ASN A 128 -7.16 25.07 6.10
CA ASN A 128 -6.96 23.75 5.47
C ASN A 128 -6.33 23.83 4.07
N ALA A 129 -5.42 24.79 3.88
CA ALA A 129 -4.74 25.00 2.61
C ALA A 129 -3.68 23.92 2.33
N CYS A 130 -3.01 23.44 3.38
CA CYS A 130 -2.10 22.30 3.30
C CYS A 130 -2.91 21.01 3.46
N LYS A 131 -2.84 20.11 2.48
CA LYS A 131 -3.64 18.89 2.44
C LYS A 131 -2.77 17.65 2.27
N PRO A 132 -3.15 16.50 2.82
CA PRO A 132 -2.53 15.24 2.42
C PRO A 132 -2.80 15.03 0.93
N TYR A 133 -1.79 14.62 0.19
CA TYR A 133 -1.83 14.45 -1.25
C TYR A 133 -1.16 13.13 -1.62
N GLY A 134 -1.96 12.20 -2.12
CA GLY A 134 -1.53 10.88 -2.57
C GLY A 134 -1.43 10.82 -4.08
N ARG A 135 -0.33 10.26 -4.60
CA ARG A 135 -0.11 9.99 -6.02
C ARG A 135 0.26 8.52 -6.20
N LEU A 136 -0.67 7.75 -6.74
CA LEU A 136 -0.50 6.34 -7.08
C LEU A 136 -0.27 6.21 -8.58
N ASN A 137 0.80 5.51 -8.99
CA ASN A 137 1.01 5.10 -10.38
C ASN A 137 0.78 3.60 -10.50
N VAL A 138 0.00 3.19 -11.48
CA VAL A 138 -0.38 1.79 -11.75
C VAL A 138 -0.33 1.52 -13.24
N VAL A 139 -0.19 0.26 -13.63
CA VAL A 139 -0.36 -0.20 -15.00
C VAL A 139 -1.78 -0.74 -15.15
N ILE A 140 -2.44 -0.42 -16.27
CA ILE A 140 -3.76 -0.95 -16.64
C ILE A 140 -3.60 -1.61 -18.00
N GLY A 141 -4.05 -2.86 -18.15
CA GLY A 141 -3.88 -3.62 -19.38
C GLY A 141 -2.43 -4.07 -19.62
N ASP A 142 -2.16 -4.54 -20.84
CA ASP A 142 -0.89 -5.15 -21.23
C ASP A 142 -0.20 -4.46 -22.43
N ASP A 143 -0.79 -3.39 -22.97
CA ASP A 143 -0.33 -2.75 -24.22
C ASP A 143 1.02 -2.03 -24.08
N ASP A 144 1.25 -1.36 -22.95
CA ASP A 144 2.50 -0.66 -22.65
C ASP A 144 2.94 -0.97 -21.22
N PRO A 145 3.96 -1.84 -21.01
CA PRO A 145 4.42 -2.23 -19.69
C PRO A 145 5.15 -1.12 -18.92
N LEU A 146 5.61 -0.06 -19.59
CA LEU A 146 6.29 1.08 -18.96
C LEU A 146 5.35 2.28 -18.76
N GLY A 147 4.25 2.31 -19.49
CA GLY A 147 3.20 3.28 -19.36
C GLY A 147 2.38 3.09 -18.07
N SER A 148 2.02 4.22 -17.45
CA SER A 148 1.30 4.22 -16.18
C SER A 148 0.08 5.14 -16.17
N PHE A 149 -0.92 4.78 -15.39
CA PHE A 149 -2.03 5.62 -15.04
C PHE A 149 -1.82 6.21 -13.65
N VAL A 150 -2.04 7.52 -13.53
CA VAL A 150 -1.90 8.22 -12.26
C VAL A 150 -3.25 8.44 -11.60
N PHE A 151 -3.40 7.92 -10.37
CA PHE A 151 -4.50 8.23 -9.47
C PHE A 151 -4.04 9.25 -8.43
N ARG A 152 -4.74 10.39 -8.33
CA ARG A 152 -4.44 11.46 -7.38
C ARG A 152 -5.60 11.62 -6.40
N THR A 153 -5.29 11.69 -5.11
CA THR A 153 -6.32 11.88 -4.07
C THR A 153 -5.83 12.82 -2.97
N THR A 154 -6.76 13.60 -2.41
CA THR A 154 -6.54 14.35 -1.16
C THR A 154 -7.31 13.75 0.02
N GLY A 155 -7.96 12.60 -0.18
CA GLY A 155 -8.79 11.97 0.83
C GLY A 155 -7.95 11.15 1.81
N PHE A 156 -7.92 11.57 3.07
CA PHE A 156 -7.14 10.91 4.12
C PHE A 156 -7.42 9.40 4.21
N ASN A 157 -8.69 8.99 4.17
CA ASN A 157 -9.07 7.57 4.26
C ASN A 157 -8.60 6.75 3.07
N SER A 158 -8.60 7.32 1.86
CA SER A 158 -8.03 6.67 0.68
C SER A 158 -6.52 6.55 0.80
N ILE A 159 -5.83 7.63 1.18
CA ILE A 159 -4.38 7.65 1.33
C ILE A 159 -3.91 6.61 2.36
N ARG A 160 -4.51 6.63 3.56
CA ARG A 160 -4.19 5.69 4.64
C ARG A 160 -4.41 4.24 4.22
N THR A 161 -5.54 3.97 3.56
CA THR A 161 -5.92 2.62 3.15
C THR A 161 -5.00 2.08 2.04
N LEU A 162 -4.67 2.91 1.05
CA LEU A 162 -3.75 2.54 -0.03
C LEU A 162 -2.34 2.28 0.50
N ALA A 163 -1.80 3.18 1.32
CA ALA A 163 -0.48 3.02 1.92
C ALA A 163 -0.38 1.72 2.75
N ALA A 164 -1.34 1.49 3.65
CA ALA A 164 -1.34 0.29 4.49
C ALA A 164 -1.43 -1.00 3.66
N ARG A 165 -2.30 -1.04 2.65
CA ARG A 165 -2.46 -2.24 1.82
C ARG A 165 -1.24 -2.54 0.96
N LEU A 166 -0.57 -1.53 0.42
CA LEU A 166 0.69 -1.74 -0.32
C LEU A 166 1.78 -2.33 0.57
N GLN A 167 1.90 -1.86 1.82
CA GLN A 167 2.84 -2.41 2.79
C GLN A 167 2.52 -3.88 3.12
N TYR A 168 1.25 -4.21 3.35
CA TYR A 168 0.83 -5.59 3.60
C TYR A 168 1.08 -6.52 2.42
N PHE A 169 0.74 -6.08 1.20
CA PHE A 169 0.99 -6.87 -0.01
C PHE A 169 2.49 -7.06 -0.28
N SER A 170 3.31 -6.04 0.00
CA SER A 170 4.76 -6.17 -0.10
C SER A 170 5.30 -7.22 0.87
N ALA A 171 4.85 -7.18 2.14
CA ALA A 171 5.25 -8.14 3.17
C ALA A 171 4.83 -9.58 2.80
N ILE A 172 3.57 -9.79 2.41
CA ILE A 172 3.03 -11.12 2.10
C ILE A 172 3.64 -11.71 0.83
N SER A 173 3.98 -10.87 -0.17
CA SER A 173 4.60 -11.34 -1.41
C SER A 173 6.10 -11.61 -1.32
N GLY A 174 6.74 -11.29 -0.19
CA GLY A 174 8.19 -11.36 -0.05
C GLY A 174 8.90 -10.36 -0.97
N ASN A 175 8.44 -9.11 -0.99
CA ASN A 175 8.95 -8.03 -1.83
C ASN A 175 8.79 -8.29 -3.34
N ARG A 176 7.65 -8.89 -3.74
CA ARG A 176 7.27 -9.15 -5.15
C ARG A 176 5.96 -8.46 -5.51
N LEU A 177 5.81 -7.23 -5.02
CA LEU A 177 4.58 -6.46 -5.14
C LEU A 177 4.19 -6.19 -6.62
N ALA A 178 5.15 -6.04 -7.52
CA ALA A 178 4.89 -5.85 -8.96
C ALA A 178 4.31 -7.11 -9.65
N CYS A 179 4.52 -8.30 -9.06
CA CYS A 179 4.02 -9.56 -9.60
C CYS A 179 2.59 -9.88 -9.16
N LEU A 180 2.03 -9.12 -8.22
CA LEU A 180 0.69 -9.37 -7.71
C LEU A 180 -0.37 -8.82 -8.68
N PRO A 181 -1.34 -9.64 -9.11
CA PRO A 181 -2.52 -9.12 -9.79
C PRO A 181 -3.41 -8.45 -8.75
N LEU A 182 -3.63 -7.15 -8.90
CA LEU A 182 -4.40 -6.34 -7.96
C LEU A 182 -5.58 -5.67 -8.66
N GLU A 183 -6.53 -5.22 -7.86
CA GLU A 183 -7.67 -4.42 -8.30
C GLU A 183 -7.74 -3.13 -7.51
N LEU A 184 -7.95 -2.02 -8.21
CA LEU A 184 -8.24 -0.72 -7.64
C LEU A 184 -9.75 -0.54 -7.58
N GLY A 185 -10.32 -0.56 -6.38
CA GLY A 185 -11.76 -0.45 -6.18
C GLY A 185 -12.18 0.83 -5.45
N VAL A 186 -13.43 1.25 -5.66
CA VAL A 186 -14.09 2.33 -4.90
C VAL A 186 -15.28 1.78 -4.09
N TRP A 187 -15.34 2.09 -2.79
CA TRP A 187 -16.49 1.75 -1.93
C TRP A 187 -17.33 2.99 -1.60
N GLY A 188 -18.66 2.80 -1.52
CA GLY A 188 -19.64 3.89 -1.38
C GLY A 188 -20.59 3.81 -0.17
N ALA A 189 -20.20 3.20 0.95
CA ALA A 189 -21.16 3.00 2.06
C ALA A 189 -21.45 4.26 2.90
N THR A 190 -20.55 5.26 2.96
CA THR A 190 -20.76 6.53 3.72
C THR A 190 -19.68 7.56 3.40
N GLU A 191 -18.44 7.08 3.25
CA GLU A 191 -17.33 7.86 2.71
C GLU A 191 -16.73 7.12 1.51
N GLN A 192 -16.52 7.86 0.42
CA GLN A 192 -15.84 7.32 -0.76
C GLN A 192 -14.37 7.10 -0.44
N LYS A 193 -13.95 5.83 -0.48
CA LYS A 193 -12.56 5.44 -0.30
C LYS A 193 -12.10 4.53 -1.42
N VAL A 194 -10.86 4.74 -1.82
CA VAL A 194 -10.16 3.88 -2.76
C VAL A 194 -9.33 2.86 -2.00
N HIS A 195 -9.28 1.65 -2.53
CA HIS A 195 -8.59 0.54 -1.93
C HIS A 195 -8.01 -0.39 -2.97
N LEU A 196 -7.05 -1.22 -2.54
CA LEU A 196 -6.48 -2.31 -3.32
C LEU A 196 -7.01 -3.65 -2.82
N SER A 197 -7.35 -4.57 -3.71
CA SER A 197 -7.67 -5.97 -3.39
C SER A 197 -6.88 -6.89 -4.31
N PRO A 198 -6.66 -8.16 -3.93
CA PRO A 198 -6.24 -9.18 -4.90
C PRO A 198 -7.25 -9.22 -6.04
N ALA A 199 -6.78 -9.32 -7.28
CA ALA A 199 -7.68 -9.47 -8.42
C ALA A 199 -8.40 -10.83 -8.30
N ILE A 200 -9.72 -10.82 -8.34
CA ILE A 200 -10.50 -12.05 -8.40
C ILE A 200 -10.63 -12.36 -9.89
N SER A 201 -9.83 -13.28 -10.41
CA SER A 201 -9.96 -13.69 -11.80
C SER A 201 -11.37 -14.26 -12.03
N SER A 202 -12.24 -13.49 -12.67
CA SER A 202 -13.53 -13.98 -13.19
C SER A 202 -13.32 -14.86 -14.44
N GLN A 203 -12.07 -15.09 -14.85
CA GLN A 203 -11.74 -16.12 -15.81
C GLN A 203 -12.05 -17.49 -15.20
N ARG A 204 -13.23 -18.03 -15.55
CA ARG A 204 -13.42 -19.46 -15.78
C ARG A 204 -12.48 -19.90 -16.92
N HIS A 205 -11.17 -19.88 -16.69
CA HIS A 205 -10.30 -20.84 -17.34
C HIS A 205 -10.43 -22.09 -16.50
N ASN A 206 -11.04 -23.12 -17.08
CA ASN A 206 -11.06 -24.47 -16.54
C ASN A 206 -9.59 -24.85 -16.30
N PRO A 207 -9.07 -24.84 -15.05
CA PRO A 207 -7.73 -25.31 -14.85
C PRO A 207 -7.82 -26.82 -15.00
N GLY A 208 -7.12 -27.36 -16.00
CA GLY A 208 -6.77 -28.77 -15.96
C GLY A 208 -6.16 -29.11 -14.60
N PRO A 209 -6.27 -30.36 -14.13
CA PRO A 209 -5.93 -30.72 -12.76
C PRO A 209 -4.41 -30.64 -12.55
N SER A 210 -3.86 -29.48 -12.18
CA SER A 210 -2.47 -29.37 -11.65
C SER A 210 -2.01 -27.99 -11.14
N SER A 211 -2.80 -26.91 -11.16
CA SER A 211 -2.32 -25.62 -10.62
C SER A 211 -3.14 -25.15 -9.40
N PRO A 212 -2.53 -25.01 -8.20
CA PRO A 212 -3.18 -24.39 -7.05
C PRO A 212 -3.55 -22.93 -7.35
N SER A 213 -4.65 -22.44 -6.77
CA SER A 213 -5.02 -21.03 -6.93
C SER A 213 -4.00 -20.11 -6.28
N LEU A 214 -3.97 -18.84 -6.68
CA LEU A 214 -3.08 -17.81 -6.10
C LEU A 214 -3.33 -17.62 -4.59
N LEU A 215 -4.56 -17.82 -4.12
CA LEU A 215 -4.92 -17.83 -2.70
C LEU A 215 -4.35 -19.07 -1.99
N ASP A 216 -4.39 -20.25 -2.61
CA ASP A 216 -3.77 -21.46 -2.07
C ASP A 216 -2.24 -21.35 -2.02
N SER A 217 -1.63 -20.61 -2.95
CA SER A 217 -0.18 -20.37 -2.98
C SER A 217 0.27 -19.40 -1.87
N VAL A 218 -0.56 -18.41 -1.53
CA VAL A 218 -0.31 -17.47 -0.44
C VAL A 218 -0.59 -18.12 0.93
N LEU A 219 -1.63 -18.95 1.04
CA LEU A 219 -1.95 -19.69 2.26
C LEU A 219 -0.92 -20.81 2.53
N ASN A 220 -0.47 -21.54 1.51
CA ASN A 220 0.58 -22.58 1.66
C ASN A 220 2.01 -22.01 1.82
N TYR A 221 2.23 -20.70 1.61
CA TYR A 221 3.54 -20.11 1.89
C TYR A 221 3.81 -20.02 3.41
N GLY A 222 2.76 -19.99 4.23
CA GLY A 222 2.84 -20.05 5.69
C GLY A 222 3.44 -21.36 6.22
N ASP A 223 3.32 -22.46 5.46
CA ASP A 223 3.87 -23.77 5.84
C ASP A 223 5.34 -23.97 5.44
N ARG A 224 5.93 -23.04 4.67
CA ARG A 224 7.34 -23.07 4.24
C ARG A 224 8.27 -22.19 5.08
N VAL A 225 7.74 -21.37 5.97
CA VAL A 225 8.52 -20.65 6.99
C VAL A 225 8.64 -21.56 8.22
N GLY A 226 9.87 -21.86 8.63
CA GLY A 226 10.15 -22.81 9.71
C GLY A 226 9.37 -22.53 11.00
N SER A 227 9.10 -23.57 11.78
CA SER A 227 8.44 -23.46 13.07
C SER A 227 9.25 -22.56 14.01
N TRP A 228 8.65 -21.48 14.49
CA TRP A 228 9.19 -20.68 15.57
C TRP A 228 8.92 -21.41 16.89
N VAL A 229 9.97 -21.79 17.61
CA VAL A 229 9.85 -22.28 18.99
C VAL A 229 10.33 -21.16 19.91
N GLU A 230 9.43 -20.62 20.73
CA GLU A 230 9.79 -19.68 21.78
C GLU A 230 10.63 -20.38 22.86
N ASN A 231 11.83 -19.86 23.12
CA ASN A 231 12.61 -20.25 24.30
C ASN A 231 12.09 -19.45 25.52
N PRO A 232 11.97 -20.05 26.72
CA PRO A 232 11.58 -19.35 27.96
C PRO A 232 12.47 -18.16 28.41
N ARG A 233 13.43 -17.71 27.60
CA ARG A 233 14.22 -16.48 27.81
C ARG A 233 14.13 -15.43 26.69
N GLY A 234 13.19 -15.56 25.76
CA GLY A 234 12.77 -14.44 24.90
C GLY A 234 13.75 -14.00 23.79
N GLY A 235 14.60 -14.90 23.28
CA GLY A 235 15.42 -14.64 22.09
C GLY A 235 15.02 -15.52 20.91
N CYS A 236 14.90 -14.92 19.72
CA CYS A 236 14.64 -15.62 18.45
C CYS A 236 15.94 -15.76 17.64
N TYR A 237 16.26 -16.96 17.16
CA TYR A 237 17.34 -17.20 16.21
C TYR A 237 16.92 -18.21 15.14
N GLU A 238 17.49 -18.06 13.95
CA GLU A 238 17.17 -18.82 12.73
C GLU A 238 18.07 -20.06 12.62
N ILE A 239 17.50 -21.24 12.32
CA ILE A 239 18.27 -22.47 12.07
C ILE A 239 18.25 -22.77 10.56
N PRO A 240 19.41 -22.83 9.87
CA PRO A 240 19.46 -23.25 8.47
C PRO A 240 19.20 -24.76 8.34
N LYS A 241 18.31 -25.14 7.41
CA LYS A 241 18.12 -26.55 7.02
C LYS A 241 19.23 -26.99 6.05
N THR A 242 20.36 -27.45 6.57
CA THR A 242 21.31 -28.28 5.81
C THR A 242 21.91 -29.37 6.70
N THR A 243 21.12 -30.40 6.99
CA THR A 243 21.57 -31.80 6.98
C THR A 243 20.31 -32.68 6.93
N ALA A 244 19.82 -32.93 5.72
CA ALA A 244 19.15 -34.19 5.48
C ALA A 244 20.21 -35.30 5.63
N ASP A 245 19.78 -36.49 6.06
CA ASP A 245 20.54 -37.74 5.94
C ASP A 245 21.69 -37.96 6.92
N SER A 246 21.36 -38.19 8.19
CA SER A 246 21.99 -39.27 8.98
C SER A 246 21.22 -39.45 10.29
N TRP A 247 21.12 -40.70 10.76
CA TRP A 247 20.42 -41.15 11.97
C TRP A 247 18.94 -41.56 11.79
N CYS A 248 18.62 -42.17 10.65
CA CYS A 248 17.85 -43.41 10.67
C CYS A 248 18.86 -44.56 10.73
N ASP A 249 19.26 -44.97 11.93
CA ASP A 249 19.66 -46.36 12.19
C ASP A 249 19.84 -46.63 13.69
N SER A 250 19.03 -47.56 14.17
CA SER A 250 19.31 -48.52 15.24
C SER A 250 19.46 -48.06 16.71
N ALA A 251 18.39 -48.39 17.46
CA ALA A 251 18.37 -48.97 18.81
C ALA A 251 18.95 -48.17 20.00
N VAL A 252 18.12 -47.92 21.01
CA VAL A 252 18.14 -48.69 22.29
C VAL A 252 16.94 -48.31 23.15
N ILE A 253 16.20 -49.36 23.49
CA ILE A 253 15.07 -49.46 24.40
C ILE A 253 15.53 -49.32 25.88
N HIS A 254 14.65 -48.79 26.74
CA HIS A 254 14.61 -48.89 28.21
C HIS A 254 15.70 -48.19 29.05
N ARG A 255 15.28 -47.22 29.89
CA ARG A 255 15.26 -47.40 31.37
C ARG A 255 14.67 -46.21 32.13
N MET A 256 13.74 -46.55 33.03
CA MET A 256 13.43 -45.92 34.33
C MET A 256 12.85 -44.50 34.30
N GLY A 257 11.67 -44.20 34.84
CA GLY A 257 10.98 -44.83 35.97
C GLY A 257 10.96 -43.84 37.13
N ARG A 258 9.75 -43.34 37.45
CA ARG A 258 9.25 -42.80 38.73
C ARG A 258 10.29 -42.33 39.78
N GLU A 259 10.15 -41.09 40.24
CA GLU A 259 10.21 -40.69 41.66
C GLU A 259 9.68 -39.25 41.78
N ARG A 260 8.44 -39.06 42.25
CA ARG A 260 7.99 -38.77 43.62
C ARG A 260 8.47 -37.43 44.19
N GLU A 261 7.48 -36.62 44.52
CA GLU A 261 7.51 -35.45 45.40
C GLU A 261 8.28 -35.69 46.71
N ARG A 262 9.02 -34.68 47.17
CA ARG A 262 8.87 -34.12 48.54
C ARG A 262 9.54 -32.73 48.69
N PRO A 263 9.03 -31.86 49.57
CA PRO A 263 9.45 -30.46 49.72
C PRO A 263 10.45 -30.25 50.87
N PHE A 264 11.31 -29.21 50.81
CA PHE A 264 12.05 -28.73 51.98
C PHE A 264 12.40 -27.23 51.95
N ASN A 265 11.66 -26.50 52.79
CA ASN A 265 11.96 -25.37 53.68
C ASN A 265 13.11 -24.33 53.45
N ARG A 266 12.71 -23.06 53.64
CA ARG A 266 13.38 -21.90 54.28
C ARG A 266 14.90 -21.95 54.52
N ALA A 267 15.63 -20.98 53.93
CA ALA A 267 16.54 -20.05 54.64
C ALA A 267 17.21 -19.06 53.68
N ASN A 268 16.78 -17.79 53.69
CA ASN A 268 17.65 -16.62 53.95
C ASN A 268 16.92 -15.30 53.63
N ARG A 269 16.42 -14.66 54.69
CA ARG A 269 16.26 -13.20 54.76
C ARG A 269 17.58 -12.63 55.25
N ARG A 270 18.03 -11.54 54.62
CA ARG A 270 18.59 -10.29 55.19
C ARG A 270 19.76 -9.80 54.33
N TYR A 271 19.55 -8.68 53.64
CA TYR A 271 20.23 -7.38 53.80
C TYR A 271 19.51 -6.43 52.82
N ALA A 272 18.56 -5.63 53.29
CA ALA A 272 18.73 -4.28 53.84
C ALA A 272 18.67 -3.19 52.75
N ARG A 273 17.51 -2.52 52.69
CA ARG A 273 17.33 -1.16 52.15
C ARG A 273 18.11 -0.18 53.03
N GLN A 274 18.76 0.82 52.44
CA GLN A 274 18.82 2.22 52.90
C GLN A 274 19.60 3.04 51.85
N GLY A 275 19.05 4.21 51.47
CA GLY A 275 19.57 5.12 50.46
C GLY A 275 18.46 5.67 49.60
#